data_AF-A0AAX3E5I0-F1
#
_entry.id   AF-A0AAX3E5I0-F1
#
_cell.length_a   1.000
_cell.length_b   1.000
_cell.length_c   1.000
_cell.angle_alpha   90.00
_cell.angle_beta   90.00
_cell.angle_gamma   90.00
#
_symmetry.space_group_name_H-M   'P 1'
#
loop_
_entity.id
_entity.type
_entity.pdbx_description
1 polymer ?
#
loop_
_entity_poly.entity_id
_entity_poly.type
_entity_poly.pdbx_seq_one_letter_code
_entity_poly.pdbx_strand_id
1 'polypeptide(L)'
;MPEATDLVVGGGRMAGGRCIIPLIRAFSICAGGTAVVSLTPVALLFAEGEREYLALLPGAPRGINDLIGELRGDIEREKEKCSG
;
A
#
# COMPACT_ATOMS: atom_id res chain seq x y z
N MET A 1 4.85 -22.73 -5.04
CA MET A 1 4.53 -21.69 -6.05
C MET A 1 4.82 -20.36 -5.40
N PRO A 2 5.59 -19.44 -6.00
CA PRO A 2 5.79 -18.14 -5.38
C PRO A 2 4.42 -17.45 -5.35
N GLU A 3 3.92 -17.16 -4.15
CA GLU A 3 2.73 -16.33 -3.97
C GLU A 3 3.08 -14.94 -4.52
N ALA A 4 2.60 -14.63 -5.72
CA ALA A 4 2.60 -13.27 -6.23
C ALA A 4 1.92 -12.41 -5.16
N THR A 5 2.74 -11.61 -4.49
CA THR A 5 2.31 -10.74 -3.41
C THR A 5 2.01 -9.41 -4.05
N ASP A 6 0.75 -9.21 -4.42
CA ASP A 6 0.34 -7.96 -5.03
C ASP A 6 0.06 -6.93 -3.93
N LEU A 7 0.66 -5.75 -4.07
CA LEU A 7 0.33 -4.60 -3.26
C LEU A 7 -0.84 -3.86 -3.92
N VAL A 8 -1.94 -3.76 -3.21
CA VAL A 8 -3.14 -3.03 -3.63
C VAL A 8 -3.20 -1.71 -2.86
N VAL A 9 -3.34 -0.62 -3.60
CA VAL A 9 -3.61 0.69 -3.01
C VAL A 9 -5.11 0.81 -2.76
N GLY A 10 -5.51 0.93 -1.50
CA GLY A 10 -6.91 1.09 -1.14
C GLY A 10 -7.44 2.50 -1.45
N GLY A 11 -8.76 2.67 -1.36
CA GLY A 11 -9.37 3.98 -1.52
C GLY A 11 -8.98 4.93 -0.39
N GLY A 12 -8.57 6.15 -0.75
CA GLY A 12 -8.29 7.21 0.21
C GLY A 12 -9.53 7.63 1.01
N ARG A 13 -9.32 7.98 2.28
CA ARG A 13 -10.35 8.48 3.19
C ARG A 13 -9.85 9.74 3.89
N MET A 14 -10.71 10.75 3.95
CA MET A 14 -10.44 11.96 4.73
C MET A 14 -10.81 11.73 6.19
N ALA A 15 -9.86 11.95 7.11
CA ALA A 15 -10.09 11.88 8.56
C ALA A 15 -9.21 12.92 9.28
N GLY A 16 -9.82 13.80 10.06
CA GLY A 16 -9.08 14.79 10.86
C GLY A 16 -8.16 15.70 10.04
N GLY A 17 -8.56 16.10 8.83
CA GLY A 17 -7.74 16.93 7.94
C GLY A 17 -6.65 16.17 7.18
N ARG A 18 -6.57 14.85 7.33
CA ARG A 18 -5.59 13.99 6.65
C ARG A 18 -6.28 13.15 5.58
N CYS A 19 -5.63 12.98 4.43
CA CYS A 19 -6.01 11.94 3.48
C CYS A 19 -5.24 10.67 3.86
N ILE A 20 -5.94 9.60 4.23
CA ILE A 20 -5.35 8.33 4.64
C ILE A 20 -5.66 7.28 3.58
N ILE A 21 -4.63 6.61 3.08
CA ILE A 21 -4.67 5.62 2.01
C ILE A 21 -4.04 4.32 2.55
N PRO A 22 -4.81 3.25 2.75
CA PRO A 22 -4.26 1.98 3.20
C PRO A 22 -3.56 1.27 2.05
N LEU A 23 -2.37 0.74 2.33
CA LEU A 23 -1.66 -0.18 1.45
C LEU A 23 -1.95 -1.60 1.93
N ILE A 24 -2.54 -2.38 1.04
CA ILE A 24 -3.12 -3.70 1.34
C ILE A 24 -2.33 -4.75 0.58
N ARG A 25 -1.79 -5.72 1.29
CA ARG A 25 -1.27 -6.94 0.68
C ARG A 25 -2.45 -7.82 0.28
N ALA A 26 -2.49 -8.24 -0.98
CA ALA A 26 -3.40 -9.26 -1.45
C ALA A 26 -2.65 -10.57 -1.68
N PHE A 27 -3.21 -11.69 -1.23
CA PHE A 27 -2.72 -13.01 -1.57
C PHE A 27 -3.88 -14.00 -1.78
N SER A 28 -3.74 -14.84 -2.79
CA SER A 28 -4.73 -15.85 -3.14
C SER A 28 -4.47 -17.14 -2.37
N ILE A 29 -5.48 -17.59 -1.62
CA ILE A 29 -5.49 -18.87 -0.93
C ILE A 29 -6.37 -19.83 -1.72
N CYS A 30 -5.77 -20.90 -2.24
CA CYS A 30 -6.48 -21.96 -2.97
C CYS A 30 -6.61 -23.20 -2.08
N ALA A 31 -7.84 -23.61 -1.76
CA ALA A 31 -8.11 -24.81 -0.97
C ALA A 31 -9.39 -25.51 -1.44
N GLY A 32 -9.29 -26.82 -1.72
CA GLY A 32 -10.46 -27.67 -2.00
C GLY A 32 -11.34 -27.22 -3.18
N GLY A 33 -10.76 -26.65 -4.23
CA GLY A 33 -11.50 -26.14 -5.40
C GLY A 33 -12.10 -24.74 -5.21
N THR A 34 -11.85 -24.08 -4.08
CA THR A 34 -12.22 -22.69 -3.84
C THR A 34 -10.97 -21.81 -3.82
N ALA A 35 -11.09 -20.59 -4.35
CA ALA A 35 -10.08 -19.55 -4.20
C ALA A 35 -10.65 -18.41 -3.35
N VAL A 36 -9.88 -17.97 -2.34
CA VAL A 36 -10.20 -16.82 -1.50
C VAL A 36 -9.04 -15.84 -1.57
N VAL A 37 -9.33 -14.55 -1.72
CA VAL A 37 -8.31 -13.51 -1.62
C VAL A 37 -8.27 -13.01 -0.18
N SER A 38 -7.10 -13.14 0.46
CA SER A 38 -6.85 -12.54 1.76
C SER A 38 -6.24 -11.16 1.57
N LEU A 39 -6.88 -10.16 2.17
CA LEU A 39 -6.47 -8.77 2.14
C LEU A 39 -5.95 -8.39 3.53
N THR A 40 -4.70 -7.94 3.60
CA THR A 40 -4.05 -7.59 4.86
C THR A 40 -3.45 -6.19 4.76
N PRO A 41 -3.94 -5.20 5.53
CA PRO A 41 -3.29 -3.90 5.62
C PRO A 41 -1.86 -4.06 6.12
N VAL A 42 -0.89 -3.51 5.39
CA VAL A 42 0.54 -3.61 5.71
C VAL A 42 1.19 -2.26 5.92
N ALA A 43 0.60 -1.19 5.39
CA ALA A 43 1.07 0.17 5.61
C ALA A 43 -0.06 1.18 5.43
N LEU A 44 0.17 2.40 5.89
CA LEU A 44 -0.68 3.56 5.66
C LEU A 44 0.17 4.65 4.99
N LEU A 45 -0.30 5.13 3.84
CA LEU A 45 0.15 6.39 3.27
C LEU A 45 -0.82 7.47 3.75
N PHE A 46 -0.32 8.59 4.27
CA PHE A 46 -1.20 9.71 4.60
C PHE A 46 -0.56 11.06 4.27
N ALA A 47 -1.39 11.96 3.78
CA ALA A 47 -1.03 13.34 3.48
C ALA A 47 -1.66 14.29 4.50
N GLU A 48 -0.85 15.23 5.01
CA GLU A 48 -1.26 16.31 5.91
C GLU A 48 -0.62 17.62 5.42
N GLY A 49 -1.45 18.49 4.84
CA GLY A 49 -0.97 19.67 4.11
C GLY A 49 -0.11 19.26 2.90
N GLU A 50 1.11 19.78 2.83
CA GLU A 50 2.08 19.46 1.78
C GLU A 50 2.99 18.27 2.12
N ARG A 51 2.79 17.65 3.29
CA ARG A 51 3.63 16.56 3.77
C ARG A 51 2.95 15.23 3.57
N GLU A 52 3.73 14.26 3.13
CA GLU A 52 3.32 12.88 2.98
C GLU A 52 4.13 11.97 3.90
N TYR A 53 3.43 10.99 4.46
CA TYR A 53 3.97 10.07 5.44
C TYR A 53 3.60 8.66 5.06
N LEU A 54 4.54 7.73 5.26
CA LEU A 54 4.28 6.31 5.10
C LEU A 54 4.65 5.59 6.39
N ALA A 55 3.68 4.86 6.94
CA ALA A 55 3.84 4.10 8.18
C ALA A 55 3.56 2.62 7.93
N LEU A 56 4.52 1.75 8.27
CA LEU A 56 4.32 0.31 8.27
C LEU A 56 3.43 -0.09 9.44
N LEU A 57 2.51 -1.03 9.19
CA LEU A 57 1.68 -1.60 10.22
C LEU A 57 2.36 -2.81 10.88
N PRO A 58 2.06 -3.10 12.16
CA PRO A 58 2.56 -4.30 12.82
C PRO A 58 2.21 -5.57 12.02
N GLY A 59 3.18 -6.47 11.90
CA GLY A 59 2.99 -7.73 11.15
C GLY A 59 3.21 -7.60 9.64
N ALA A 60 3.66 -6.45 9.14
CA ALA A 60 4.03 -6.30 7.75
C ALA A 60 5.20 -7.25 7.37
N PRO A 61 5.13 -7.98 6.24
CA PRO A 61 6.15 -8.95 5.86
C PRO A 61 7.52 -8.31 5.62
N ARG A 62 8.61 -9.04 5.87
CA ARG A 62 9.99 -8.53 5.73
C ARG A 62 10.36 -8.01 4.32
N GLY A 63 9.67 -8.48 3.27
CA GLY A 63 9.88 -8.04 1.88
C GLY A 63 8.98 -6.89 1.41
N ILE A 64 8.09 -6.38 2.27
CA ILE A 64 7.15 -5.32 1.87
C ILE A 64 7.85 -3.96 1.67
N ASN A 65 9.03 -3.79 2.27
CA ASN A 65 9.80 -2.55 2.20
C ASN A 65 10.26 -2.24 0.77
N ASP A 66 10.61 -3.26 -0.02
CA ASP A 66 11.07 -3.07 -1.40
C ASP A 66 9.91 -2.59 -2.28
N LEU A 67 8.76 -3.27 -2.21
CA LEU A 67 7.50 -2.88 -2.87
C LEU A 67 7.04 -1.47 -2.47
N ILE A 68 7.17 -1.13 -1.19
CA ILE A 68 6.85 0.21 -0.68
C ILE A 68 7.86 1.24 -1.19
N GLY A 69 9.14 0.88 -1.31
CA GLY A 69 10.17 1.72 -1.89
C GLY A 69 9.86 2.08 -3.34
N GLU A 70 9.46 1.09 -4.14
CA GLU A 70 9.01 1.29 -5.53
C GLU A 70 7.81 2.25 -5.59
N LEU A 71 6.78 2.02 -4.75
CA LEU A 71 5.61 2.90 -4.66
C LEU A 71 5.98 4.33 -4.28
N ARG A 72 6.92 4.53 -3.33
CA ARG A 72 7.41 5.87 -3.01
C ARG A 72 8.09 6.51 -4.21
N GLY A 73 8.91 5.75 -4.94
CA GLY A 73 9.55 6.22 -6.18
C GLY A 73 8.52 6.63 -7.25
N ASP A 74 7.43 5.88 -7.41
CA ASP A 74 6.33 6.25 -8.31
C ASP A 74 5.65 7.55 -7.88
N ILE A 75 5.36 7.70 -6.59
CA ILE A 75 4.74 8.92 -6.05
C ILE A 75 5.63 10.15 -6.32
N GLU A 76 6.94 10.05 -6.05
CA GLU A 76 7.87 11.16 -6.32
C GLU A 76 7.93 11.51 -7.82
N ARG A 77 7.96 10.50 -8.71
CA ARG A 77 7.91 10.72 -10.16
C ARG A 77 6.63 11.41 -10.61
N GLU A 78 5.48 11.06 -10.03
CA GLU A 78 4.21 11.73 -10.34
C GLU A 78 4.20 13.18 -9.84
N LYS A 79 4.78 13.44 -8.65
CA LYS A 79 4.92 14.82 -8.16
C LYS A 79 5.76 15.69 -9.09
N GLU A 80 6.87 15.17 -9.60
CA GLU A 80 7.72 15.89 -10.55
C GLU A 80 6.92 16.35 -11.77
N LYS A 81 5.98 15.53 -12.26
CA LYS A 81 5.09 15.91 -13.38
C LYS A 81 4.10 17.02 -13.02
N CYS A 82 3.69 17.10 -11.76
CA CYS A 82 2.81 18.15 -11.27
C CYS A 82 3.54 19.44 -10.90
N SER A 83 4.87 19.39 -10.75
CA SER A 83 5.66 20.49 -10.18
C SER A 83 5.98 21.62 -11.16
N GLY A 84 5.81 21.40 -12.48
CA GLY A 84 6.02 22.43 -13.51
C GLY A 84 7.49 22.72 -13.80
#